data_AF-A0A0L6VVL9-F1
#
_entry.id   AF-A0A0L6VVL9-F1
#
_cell.length_a   1.000
_cell.length_b   1.000
_cell.length_c   1.000
_cell.angle_alpha   90.00
_cell.angle_beta   90.00
_cell.angle_gamma   90.00
#
_symmetry.space_group_name_H-M   'P 1'
#
loop_
_entity.id
_entity.type
_entity.pdbx_description
1 polymer ?
#
loop_
_entity_poly.entity_id
_entity_poly.type
_entity_poly.pdbx_seq_one_letter_code
_entity_poly.pdbx_strand_id
1 'polypeptide(L)'
;MDLSHLNLEEFASSVKDTVQDSENHVSPSLLNSDVVEIISEKVLDGQIQRLNAILHDLESLRNEEKEEYWNANYLIYNIQRNIFQTVDYMYKQEIISTKAFKQFYQMEHTFKLAAWNMYVTQLIDDYTGL
;
A
#
# COMPACT_ATOMS: atom_id res chain seq x y z
N MET A 1 -9.99 -11.49 -15.91
CA MET A 1 -8.89 -11.10 -16.83
C MET A 1 -8.43 -12.39 -17.47
N ASP A 2 -8.73 -12.57 -18.75
CA ASP A 2 -8.41 -13.79 -19.47
C ASP A 2 -6.94 -13.73 -19.91
N LEU A 3 -6.12 -14.63 -19.35
CA LEU A 3 -4.67 -14.69 -19.59
C LEU A 3 -4.34 -15.63 -20.76
N SER A 4 -5.35 -16.11 -21.50
CA SER A 4 -5.21 -17.02 -22.65
C SER A 4 -4.42 -16.44 -23.83
N HIS A 5 -4.21 -15.12 -23.86
CA HIS A 5 -3.41 -14.43 -24.88
C HIS A 5 -1.95 -14.20 -24.50
N LEU A 6 -1.56 -14.46 -23.24
CA LEU A 6 -0.15 -14.43 -22.87
C LEU A 6 0.48 -15.70 -23.40
N ASN A 7 1.21 -15.55 -24.51
CA ASN A 7 2.06 -16.59 -25.07
C ASN A 7 3.16 -16.93 -24.06
N LEU A 8 2.82 -17.79 -23.11
CA LEU A 8 3.67 -18.18 -22.00
C LEU A 8 4.97 -18.81 -22.49
N GLU A 9 4.98 -19.41 -23.69
CA GLU A 9 6.20 -19.94 -24.32
C GLU A 9 7.17 -18.82 -24.72
N GLU A 10 6.66 -17.70 -25.24
CA GLU A 10 7.48 -16.55 -25.66
C GLU A 10 7.98 -15.75 -24.46
N PHE A 11 7.16 -15.61 -23.42
CA PHE A 11 7.61 -15.03 -22.16
C PHE A 11 8.63 -15.94 -21.46
N ALA A 12 8.39 -17.25 -21.46
CA ALA A 12 9.34 -18.21 -20.90
C ALA A 12 10.64 -18.26 -21.71
N SER A 13 10.61 -18.15 -23.04
CA SER A 13 11.82 -18.11 -23.85
C SER A 13 12.59 -16.82 -23.62
N SER A 14 11.92 -15.67 -23.54
CA SER A 14 12.57 -14.38 -23.25
C SER A 14 13.24 -14.36 -21.87
N VAL A 15 12.59 -14.91 -20.83
CA VAL A 15 13.19 -15.05 -19.50
C VAL A 15 14.33 -16.05 -19.51
N LYS A 16 14.17 -17.17 -20.22
CA LYS A 16 15.19 -18.22 -20.33
C LYS A 16 16.43 -17.72 -21.07
N ASP A 17 16.30 -16.98 -22.16
CA ASP A 17 17.41 -16.39 -22.91
C ASP A 17 18.14 -15.30 -22.10
N THR A 18 17.42 -14.59 -21.23
CA THR A 18 18.02 -13.60 -20.31
C THR A 18 18.77 -14.26 -19.14
N VAL A 19 18.43 -15.50 -18.80
CA VAL A 19 18.99 -16.25 -17.64
C VAL A 19 20.02 -17.31 -18.07
N GLN A 20 19.97 -17.80 -19.32
CA GLN A 20 20.78 -18.91 -19.80
C GLN A 20 22.24 -18.60 -20.14
N ASP A 21 22.67 -17.34 -20.08
CA ASP A 21 24.10 -17.00 -20.16
C ASP A 21 24.88 -17.27 -18.84
N SER A 22 24.26 -17.93 -17.86
CA SER A 22 25.01 -18.54 -16.77
C SER A 22 24.52 -19.95 -16.49
N GLU A 23 25.39 -20.94 -16.76
CA GLU A 23 25.20 -22.36 -16.46
C GLU A 23 25.26 -22.64 -14.95
N ASN A 24 24.46 -21.94 -14.15
CA ASN A 24 24.28 -22.28 -12.74
C ASN A 24 22.79 -22.38 -12.45
N HIS A 25 22.32 -23.61 -12.23
CA HIS A 25 21.06 -23.86 -11.56
C HIS A 25 21.16 -23.31 -10.12
N VAL A 26 20.82 -22.02 -9.95
CA VAL A 26 20.78 -21.32 -8.68
C VAL A 26 19.54 -21.83 -7.93
N SER A 27 19.76 -22.72 -6.96
CA SER A 27 18.75 -23.10 -5.97
C SER A 27 18.23 -21.84 -5.26
N PRO A 28 16.97 -21.79 -4.77
CA PRO A 28 16.49 -20.63 -4.00
C PRO A 28 17.36 -20.27 -2.79
N SER A 29 18.15 -21.22 -2.27
CA SER A 29 19.18 -21.03 -1.24
C SER A 29 20.45 -20.31 -1.72
N LEU A 30 20.54 -20.00 -3.02
CA LEU A 30 21.71 -19.46 -3.72
C LEU A 30 21.42 -18.05 -4.28
N LEU A 31 20.18 -17.57 -4.16
CA LEU A 31 19.89 -16.14 -4.12
C LEU A 31 20.45 -15.63 -2.78
N ASN A 32 21.48 -14.78 -2.82
CA ASN A 32 21.99 -14.12 -1.62
C ASN A 32 20.80 -13.51 -0.84
N SER A 33 20.83 -13.62 0.50
CA SER A 33 19.82 -13.02 1.39
C SER A 33 19.45 -11.60 0.95
N ASP A 34 20.45 -10.83 0.52
CA ASP A 34 20.34 -9.47 -0.03
C ASP A 34 19.37 -9.36 -1.21
N VAL A 35 19.36 -10.32 -2.15
CA VAL A 35 18.46 -10.28 -3.32
C VAL A 35 17.02 -10.53 -2.90
N VAL A 36 16.79 -11.46 -1.95
CA VAL A 36 15.45 -11.74 -1.41
C VAL A 36 14.94 -10.55 -0.59
N GLU A 37 15.82 -9.91 0.18
CA GLU A 37 15.54 -8.70 0.94
C GLU A 37 15.17 -7.52 0.03
N ILE A 38 15.95 -7.26 -1.03
CA ILE A 38 15.67 -6.21 -2.01
C ILE A 38 14.33 -6.44 -2.73
N ILE A 39 14.02 -7.69 -3.11
CA ILE A 39 12.73 -8.02 -3.74
C ILE A 39 11.59 -7.79 -2.76
N SER A 40 11.77 -8.21 -1.50
CA SER A 40 10.77 -8.04 -0.45
C SER A 40 10.50 -6.56 -0.17
N GLU A 41 11.55 -5.75 -0.05
CA GLU A 41 11.44 -4.29 0.11
C GLU A 41 10.69 -3.65 -1.05
N LYS A 42 11.01 -4.02 -2.31
CA LYS A 42 10.29 -3.49 -3.48
C LYS A 42 8.82 -3.90 -3.53
N VAL A 43 8.50 -5.13 -3.13
CA VAL A 43 7.11 -5.61 -3.06
C VAL A 43 6.33 -4.86 -1.98
N LEU A 44 6.94 -4.64 -0.82
CA LEU A 44 6.36 -3.90 0.31
C LEU A 44 6.18 -2.42 -0.01
N ASP A 45 7.17 -1.78 -0.64
CA ASP A 45 7.07 -0.42 -1.18
C ASP A 45 5.93 -0.31 -2.20
N GLY A 46 5.71 -1.35 -3.01
CA GLY A 46 4.57 -1.45 -3.92
C GLY A 46 3.20 -1.50 -3.23
N GLN A 47 3.13 -2.00 -1.98
CA GLN A 47 1.87 -2.03 -1.21
C GLN A 47 1.41 -0.63 -0.82
N ILE A 48 2.32 0.35 -0.71
CA ILE A 48 1.99 1.73 -0.37
C ILE A 48 1.03 2.36 -1.37
N GLN A 49 1.19 2.07 -2.66
CA GLN A 49 0.26 2.53 -3.70
C GLN A 49 -1.14 1.93 -3.53
N ARG A 50 -1.23 0.66 -3.12
CA ARG A 50 -2.50 -0.02 -2.87
C ARG A 50 -3.21 0.53 -1.65
N LEU A 51 -2.47 0.76 -0.56
CA LEU A 51 -3.00 1.41 0.64
C LEU A 51 -3.53 2.82 0.33
N ASN A 52 -2.82 3.56 -0.53
CA ASN A 52 -3.28 4.88 -0.96
C ASN A 52 -4.56 4.79 -1.81
N ALA A 53 -4.65 3.83 -2.73
CA ALA A 53 -5.87 3.62 -3.51
C ALA A 53 -7.08 3.31 -2.60
N ILE A 54 -6.91 2.38 -1.65
CA ILE A 54 -7.97 2.04 -0.67
C ILE A 54 -8.37 3.28 0.15
N LEU A 55 -7.41 4.10 0.57
CA LEU A 55 -7.66 5.32 1.32
C LEU A 55 -8.58 6.29 0.55
N HIS A 56 -8.35 6.47 -0.75
CA HIS A 56 -9.16 7.35 -1.61
C HIS A 56 -10.49 6.72 -2.00
N ASP A 57 -10.54 5.41 -2.21
CA ASP A 57 -11.80 4.70 -2.43
C ASP A 57 -12.73 4.89 -1.22
N LEU A 58 -12.21 4.79 0.02
CA LEU A 58 -12.96 5.05 1.24
C LEU A 58 -13.47 6.49 1.33
N GLU A 59 -12.65 7.47 0.92
CA GLU A 59 -13.08 8.88 0.86
C GLU A 59 -14.25 9.07 -0.11
N SER A 60 -14.23 8.38 -1.26
CA SER A 60 -15.31 8.46 -2.26
C SER A 60 -16.64 7.88 -1.78
N LEU A 61 -16.62 6.98 -0.78
CA LEU A 61 -17.82 6.39 -0.19
C LEU A 61 -18.48 7.31 0.84
N ARG A 62 -17.84 8.42 1.19
CA ARG A 62 -18.35 9.37 2.18
C ARG A 62 -19.53 10.13 1.58
N ASN A 63 -20.69 10.04 2.22
CA ASN A 63 -21.90 10.76 1.81
C ASN A 63 -22.08 12.01 2.65
N GLU A 64 -22.28 13.18 2.02
CA GLU A 64 -22.45 14.49 2.69
C GLU A 64 -23.89 14.86 3.04
N GLU A 65 -24.88 14.10 2.56
CA GLU A 65 -26.27 14.59 2.48
C GLU A 65 -27.32 13.90 3.38
N LYS A 66 -26.99 12.87 4.19
CA LYS A 66 -28.02 12.08 4.92
C LYS A 66 -27.75 11.97 6.42
N GLU A 67 -28.74 12.11 7.29
CA GLU A 67 -28.64 12.04 8.77
C GLU A 67 -27.99 10.75 9.34
N GLU A 68 -27.98 9.63 8.60
CA GLU A 68 -27.18 8.42 8.93
C GLU A 68 -25.65 8.62 8.73
N TYR A 69 -25.26 9.84 8.35
CA TYR A 69 -23.90 10.38 8.12
C TYR A 69 -22.89 9.89 9.14
N TRP A 70 -23.26 10.00 10.41
CA TRP A 70 -22.30 9.90 11.51
C TRP A 70 -21.71 8.49 11.61
N ASN A 71 -22.53 7.43 11.53
CA ASN A 71 -22.04 6.08 11.76
C ASN A 71 -21.18 5.54 10.60
N ALA A 72 -21.62 5.73 9.36
CA ALA A 72 -20.88 5.26 8.20
C ALA A 72 -19.58 6.05 8.02
N ASN A 73 -19.64 7.38 8.14
CA ASN A 73 -18.45 8.21 7.99
C ASN A 73 -17.50 8.07 9.17
N TYR A 74 -18.01 7.83 10.39
CA TYR A 74 -17.18 7.46 11.54
C TYR A 74 -16.34 6.21 11.26
N LEU A 75 -16.98 5.15 10.75
CA LEU A 75 -16.26 3.93 10.40
C LEU A 75 -15.21 4.20 9.31
N ILE A 76 -15.54 5.00 8.29
CA ILE A 76 -14.61 5.43 7.25
C ILE A 76 -13.40 6.15 7.88
N TYR A 77 -13.63 7.14 8.75
CA TYR A 77 -12.55 7.87 9.41
C TYR A 77 -11.65 6.94 10.24
N ASN A 78 -12.22 5.97 10.95
CA ASN A 78 -11.45 4.98 11.71
C ASN A 78 -10.61 4.07 10.79
N ILE A 79 -11.14 3.59 9.67
CA ILE A 79 -10.38 2.77 8.72
C ILE A 79 -9.24 3.59 8.10
N GLN A 80 -9.52 4.83 7.69
CA GLN A 80 -8.50 5.75 7.17
C GLN A 80 -7.40 6.01 8.23
N ARG A 81 -7.77 6.23 9.50
CA ARG A 81 -6.81 6.35 10.62
C ARG A 81 -5.93 5.12 10.75
N ASN A 82 -6.52 3.93 10.69
CA ASN A 82 -5.78 2.67 10.75
C ASN A 82 -4.79 2.53 9.59
N ILE A 83 -5.16 2.97 8.37
CA ILE A 83 -4.25 2.98 7.22
C ILE A 83 -3.07 3.92 7.48
N PHE A 84 -3.32 5.15 7.95
CA PHE A 84 -2.24 6.09 8.28
C PHE A 84 -1.31 5.55 9.35
N GLN A 85 -1.86 4.96 10.42
CA GLN A 85 -1.06 4.32 11.47
C GLN A 85 -0.26 3.13 10.95
N THR A 86 -0.85 2.32 10.06
CA THR A 86 -0.16 1.18 9.45
C THR A 86 1.05 1.66 8.64
N VAL A 87 0.90 2.69 7.81
CA VAL A 87 2.01 3.26 7.04
C VAL A 87 3.10 3.84 7.96
N ASP A 88 2.72 4.52 9.04
CA ASP A 88 3.65 5.03 10.05
C ASP A 88 4.43 3.89 10.75
N TYR A 89 3.75 2.81 11.13
CA TYR A 89 4.40 1.64 11.71
C TYR A 89 5.31 0.91 10.71
N MET A 90 4.87 0.74 9.47
CA MET A 90 5.70 0.16 8.42
C MET A 90 6.99 0.96 8.23
N TYR A 91 6.91 2.28 8.27
CA TYR A 91 8.11 3.13 8.18
C TYR A 91 9.00 3.01 9.42
N LYS A 92 8.43 3.09 10.62
CA LYS A 92 9.17 3.00 11.89
C LYS A 92 9.84 1.64 12.12
N GLN A 93 9.28 0.57 11.57
CA GLN A 93 9.82 -0.78 11.64
C GLN A 93 10.69 -1.13 10.44
N GLU A 94 11.05 -0.15 9.61
CA GLU A 94 11.91 -0.32 8.42
C GLU A 94 11.36 -1.36 7.41
N ILE A 95 10.04 -1.56 7.41
CA ILE A 95 9.33 -2.46 6.47
C ILE A 95 9.22 -1.80 5.08
N ILE A 96 9.18 -0.47 5.04
CA ILE A 96 9.15 0.32 3.80
C ILE A 96 10.28 1.35 3.80
N SER A 97 10.73 1.69 2.60
CA SER A 97 11.76 2.69 2.44
C SER A 97 11.26 4.09 2.82
N THR A 98 12.20 4.97 3.21
CA THR A 98 11.90 6.40 3.38
C THR A 98 11.32 7.02 2.10
N LYS A 99 11.72 6.49 0.93
CA LYS A 99 11.20 6.94 -0.37
C LYS A 99 9.72 6.59 -0.51
N ALA A 100 9.32 5.35 -0.21
CA ALA A 100 7.93 4.92 -0.27
C ALA A 100 7.06 5.66 0.74
N PHE A 101 7.55 5.87 1.97
CA PHE A 101 6.86 6.68 2.98
C PHE A 101 6.61 8.11 2.50
N LYS A 102 7.63 8.79 1.95
CA LYS A 102 7.45 10.13 1.36
C LYS A 102 6.49 10.12 0.18
N GLN A 103 6.60 9.12 -0.70
CA GLN A 103 5.71 8.98 -1.85
C GLN A 103 4.25 8.85 -1.42
N PHE A 104 3.96 8.08 -0.36
CA PHE A 104 2.60 7.95 0.17
C PHE A 104 1.94 9.31 0.44
N TYR A 105 2.60 10.19 1.21
CA TYR A 105 2.03 11.50 1.54
C TYR A 105 2.09 12.51 0.38
N GLN A 106 2.96 12.29 -0.59
CA GLN A 106 3.04 13.10 -1.82
C GLN A 106 1.99 12.72 -2.87
N MET A 107 1.37 11.54 -2.76
CA MET A 107 0.23 11.17 -3.60
C MET A 107 -0.91 12.15 -3.38
N GLU A 108 -1.60 12.49 -4.47
CA GLU A 108 -2.55 13.59 -4.53
C GLU A 108 -3.57 13.53 -3.37
N HIS A 109 -3.77 14.66 -2.71
CA HIS A 109 -4.67 14.85 -1.56
C HIS A 109 -4.40 14.01 -0.30
N THR A 110 -3.46 13.06 -0.31
CA THR A 110 -3.19 12.16 0.84
C THR A 110 -2.80 12.93 2.10
N PHE A 111 -1.91 13.91 1.98
CA PHE A 111 -1.51 14.74 3.12
C PHE A 111 -2.66 15.55 3.69
N LYS A 112 -3.51 16.12 2.81
CA LYS A 112 -4.71 16.87 3.23
C LYS A 112 -5.70 15.95 3.93
N LEU A 113 -5.89 14.75 3.40
CA LEU A 113 -6.77 13.74 3.99
C LEU A 113 -6.24 13.27 5.35
N ALA A 114 -4.93 13.10 5.51
CA ALA A 114 -4.31 12.79 6.80
C ALA A 114 -4.57 13.89 7.84
N ALA A 115 -4.36 15.16 7.46
CA ALA A 115 -4.61 16.29 8.35
C ALA A 115 -6.09 16.39 8.75
N TRP A 116 -7.00 16.18 7.79
CA TRP A 116 -8.44 16.17 8.06
C TRP A 116 -8.84 15.02 8.99
N ASN A 117 -8.32 13.82 8.72
CA ASN A 117 -8.58 12.64 9.52
C ASN A 117 -8.09 12.82 10.97
N MET A 118 -6.91 13.42 11.18
CA MET A 118 -6.42 13.77 12.53
C MET A 118 -7.37 14.73 13.26
N TYR A 119 -7.83 15.78 12.59
CA TYR A 119 -8.75 16.75 13.18
C TYR A 119 -10.10 16.11 13.53
N VAL A 120 -10.71 15.39 12.59
CA VAL A 120 -12.02 14.78 12.77
C VAL A 120 -11.98 13.67 13.82
N THR A 121 -10.95 12.82 13.81
CA THR A 121 -10.84 11.74 14.79
C THR A 121 -10.67 12.30 16.21
N GLN A 122 -9.87 13.36 16.39
CA GLN A 122 -9.76 14.02 17.69
C GLN A 122 -11.11 14.54 18.19
N LEU A 123 -11.88 15.19 17.31
CA LEU A 123 -13.23 15.63 17.65
C LEU A 123 -14.13 14.48 18.05
N ILE A 124 -14.06 13.35 17.35
CA ILE A 124 -14.89 12.19 17.68
C ILE A 124 -14.47 11.56 19.01
N ASP A 125 -13.17 11.39 19.25
CA ASP A 125 -12.63 10.84 20.50
C ASP A 125 -13.09 11.73 21.69
N ASP A 126 -12.99 13.05 21.55
CA ASP A 126 -13.47 14.03 22.54
C ASP A 126 -15.00 13.94 22.79
N TYR A 127 -15.80 13.71 21.75
CA TYR A 127 -17.26 13.58 21.86
C TYR A 127 -17.72 12.23 22.41
N THR A 128 -16.98 11.15 22.13
CA THR A 128 -17.32 9.78 22.53
C THR A 128 -16.72 9.38 23.87
N GLY A 129 -15.78 10.17 24.41
CA GLY A 129 -15.15 9.94 25.71
C GLY A 129 -14.21 8.74 25.73
N LEU A 130 -13.69 8.35 24.56
CA LEU A 130 -12.67 7.32 24.38
C LEU A 130 -11.26 7.91 24.41
#